data_AF-A0A963R2Y7-F1
#
_entry.id   AF-A0A963R2Y7-F1
#
_cell.length_a   1.000
_cell.length_b   1.000
_cell.length_c   1.000
_cell.angle_alpha   90.00
_cell.angle_beta   90.00
_cell.angle_gamma   90.00
#
_symmetry.space_group_name_H-M   'P 1'
#
loop_
_entity.id
_entity.type
_entity.pdbx_description
1 polymer ?
#
loop_
_entity_poly.entity_id
_entity_poly.type
_entity_poly.pdbx_seq_one_letter_code
_entity_poly.pdbx_strand_id
1 'polypeptide(L)'
;MDNLPVHMRITSLTPTNEDVDARRTTIGELSGVWGKISNIGEILCKAEMIAQSLGGDGQPNENLGMEVQEGLQKHASAFLYEESPLDVGVCAGLAIVSILRTAPSTSGWTTADVYSNAVWSALAFQPPVTEEKREKLRREVLDLAQQRSRSAANKVRERSVVPDMGDLTVTIAQEGNPTTTFKKATGGTIEALRRNATLDREELDFLWWVLLNRSRLLKRPIGAMAEPLRLVASGIEAASHLRRLPADLHHDLVLRTVEKDPELDLKELIGVIGEDRTLLAASFNASRVADHSSVFPLLHALTTGKVDATGSGEKRKASTWAGRALLEAGLNRMCDQGIMKL
;
A
#
# COMPACT_ATOMS: atom_id res chain seq x y z
N MET A 1 -8.09 11.25 -17.26
CA MET A 1 -7.70 11.35 -18.67
C MET A 1 -6.82 10.16 -19.00
N ASP A 2 -6.94 9.65 -20.22
CA ASP A 2 -6.08 8.59 -20.70
C ASP A 2 -4.77 9.18 -21.21
N ASN A 3 -3.69 8.98 -20.45
CA ASN A 3 -2.36 9.52 -20.76
C ASN A 3 -1.52 8.53 -21.57
N LEU A 4 -2.08 7.40 -22.02
CA LEU A 4 -1.33 6.38 -22.75
C LEU A 4 -0.58 6.95 -23.98
N PRO A 5 -1.17 7.78 -24.86
CA PRO A 5 -0.43 8.33 -26.00
C PRO A 5 0.79 9.19 -25.61
N VAL A 6 0.75 9.82 -24.43
CA VAL A 6 1.86 10.61 -23.91
C VAL A 6 2.99 9.70 -23.44
N HIS A 7 2.66 8.63 -22.73
CA HIS A 7 3.64 7.69 -22.18
C HIS A 7 4.21 6.74 -23.23
N MET A 8 3.48 6.45 -24.31
CA MET A 8 4.03 5.75 -25.48
C MET A 8 5.22 6.49 -26.12
N ARG A 9 5.40 7.79 -25.83
CA ARG A 9 6.58 8.54 -26.28
C ARG A 9 7.87 8.21 -25.54
N ILE A 10 7.80 7.34 -24.52
CA ILE A 10 8.97 6.73 -23.87
C ILE A 10 9.63 5.75 -24.85
N THR A 11 8.85 5.02 -25.66
CA THR A 11 9.35 3.96 -26.53
C THR A 11 9.29 4.29 -28.02
N SER A 12 8.35 5.14 -28.45
CA SER A 12 8.22 5.56 -29.84
C SER A 12 8.04 7.08 -29.97
N LEU A 13 8.86 7.74 -30.80
CA LEU A 13 8.76 9.19 -31.03
C LEU A 13 7.41 9.59 -31.65
N THR A 14 6.85 8.73 -32.50
CA THR A 14 5.60 8.94 -33.23
C THR A 14 4.73 7.69 -33.12
N PRO A 15 4.05 7.46 -31.98
CA PRO A 15 3.20 6.30 -31.81
C PRO A 15 2.03 6.34 -32.79
N THR A 16 1.76 5.20 -33.45
CA THR A 16 0.59 5.05 -34.34
C THR A 16 -0.68 4.78 -33.52
N ASN A 17 -1.85 4.90 -34.15
CA ASN A 17 -3.10 4.55 -33.47
C ASN A 17 -3.15 3.06 -33.16
N GLU A 18 -2.67 2.23 -34.08
CA GLU A 18 -2.58 0.78 -33.94
C GLU A 18 -1.69 0.39 -32.75
N ASP A 19 -0.55 1.06 -32.58
CA ASP A 19 0.32 0.85 -31.42
C ASP A 19 -0.41 1.18 -30.11
N VAL A 20 -1.05 2.35 -30.05
CA VAL A 20 -1.77 2.82 -28.86
C VAL A 20 -2.93 1.89 -28.51
N ASP A 21 -3.71 1.45 -29.50
CA ASP A 21 -4.89 0.62 -29.29
C ASP A 21 -4.52 -0.82 -28.87
N ALA A 22 -3.41 -1.36 -29.38
CA ALA A 22 -2.87 -2.63 -28.92
C ALA A 22 -2.50 -2.55 -27.42
N ARG A 23 -1.72 -1.53 -27.01
CA ARG A 23 -1.33 -1.37 -25.60
C ARG A 23 -2.53 -1.09 -24.71
N ARG A 24 -3.49 -0.28 -25.16
CA ARG A 24 -4.74 0.01 -24.43
C ARG A 24 -5.51 -1.27 -24.12
N THR A 25 -5.65 -2.14 -25.12
CA THR A 25 -6.37 -3.42 -24.95
C THR A 25 -5.65 -4.30 -23.94
N THR A 26 -4.32 -4.47 -24.08
CA THR A 26 -3.54 -5.25 -23.12
C THR A 26 -3.56 -4.66 -21.70
N ILE A 27 -3.48 -3.34 -21.54
CA ILE A 27 -3.64 -2.66 -20.23
C ILE A 27 -4.99 -3.01 -19.59
N GLY A 28 -6.07 -3.05 -20.38
CA GLY A 28 -7.39 -3.48 -19.95
C GLY A 28 -7.40 -4.93 -19.46
N GLU A 29 -6.79 -5.84 -20.21
CA GLU A 29 -6.68 -7.26 -19.84
C GLU A 29 -5.86 -7.46 -18.57
N LEU A 30 -4.65 -6.87 -18.50
CA LEU A 30 -3.75 -6.97 -17.35
C LEU A 30 -4.42 -6.41 -16.10
N SER A 31 -5.01 -5.22 -16.17
CA SER A 31 -5.70 -4.64 -15.00
C SER A 31 -6.89 -5.49 -14.54
N GLY A 32 -7.60 -6.14 -15.48
CA GLY A 32 -8.69 -7.07 -15.17
C GLY A 32 -8.23 -8.38 -14.52
N VAL A 33 -7.05 -8.90 -14.90
CA VAL A 33 -6.44 -10.08 -14.28
C VAL A 33 -5.87 -9.74 -12.91
N TRP A 34 -5.03 -8.71 -12.83
CA TRP A 34 -4.37 -8.29 -11.60
C TRP A 34 -5.34 -7.81 -10.53
N GLY A 35 -6.44 -7.16 -10.93
CA GLY A 35 -7.51 -6.74 -10.03
C GLY A 35 -8.28 -7.89 -9.37
N LYS A 36 -8.15 -9.13 -9.88
CA LYS A 36 -8.78 -10.35 -9.34
C LYS A 36 -7.85 -11.19 -8.48
N ILE A 37 -6.57 -10.82 -8.35
CA ILE A 37 -5.63 -11.51 -7.48
C ILE A 37 -6.12 -11.35 -6.03
N SER A 38 -6.26 -12.48 -5.34
CA SER A 38 -6.72 -12.55 -3.94
C SER A 38 -5.60 -12.89 -2.96
N ASN A 39 -4.52 -13.49 -3.44
CA ASN A 39 -3.34 -13.78 -2.63
C ASN A 39 -2.51 -12.51 -2.43
N ILE A 40 -2.34 -12.11 -1.17
CA ILE A 40 -1.61 -10.90 -0.81
C ILE A 40 -0.13 -10.98 -1.22
N GLY A 41 0.52 -12.14 -1.07
CA GLY A 41 1.92 -12.31 -1.48
C GLY A 41 2.11 -12.14 -2.98
N GLU A 42 1.15 -12.63 -3.79
CA GLU A 42 1.16 -12.43 -5.24
C GLU A 42 0.97 -10.95 -5.61
N ILE A 43 0.09 -10.23 -4.89
CA ILE A 43 -0.09 -8.77 -5.08
C ILE A 43 1.18 -8.01 -4.74
N LEU A 44 1.82 -8.36 -3.61
CA LEU A 44 3.08 -7.74 -3.19
C LEU A 44 4.17 -7.98 -4.25
N CYS A 45 4.38 -9.24 -4.65
CA CYS A 45 5.33 -9.61 -5.70
C CYS A 45 5.07 -8.85 -7.01
N LYS A 46 3.80 -8.73 -7.43
CA LYS A 46 3.45 -7.96 -8.62
C LYS A 46 3.77 -6.47 -8.47
N ALA A 47 3.50 -5.88 -7.30
CA ALA A 47 3.85 -4.49 -7.00
C ALA A 47 5.36 -4.25 -7.06
N GLU A 48 6.19 -5.21 -6.61
CA GLU A 48 7.65 -5.16 -6.70
C GLU A 48 8.12 -5.16 -8.16
N MET A 49 7.60 -6.10 -8.96
CA MET A 49 7.93 -6.18 -10.38
C MET A 49 7.56 -4.89 -11.13
N ILE A 50 6.40 -4.29 -10.82
CA ILE A 50 5.96 -3.02 -11.39
C ILE A 50 6.87 -1.88 -10.94
N ALA A 51 7.19 -1.80 -9.66
CA ALA A 51 8.08 -0.76 -9.15
C ALA A 51 9.49 -0.89 -9.76
N GLN A 52 9.98 -2.10 -9.97
CA GLN A 52 11.27 -2.36 -10.60
C GLN A 52 11.28 -1.87 -12.06
N SER A 53 10.26 -2.17 -12.86
CA SER A 53 10.21 -1.76 -14.27
C SER A 53 10.02 -0.24 -14.46
N LEU A 54 9.42 0.44 -13.49
CA LEU A 54 9.26 1.90 -13.49
C LEU A 54 10.51 2.64 -12.97
N GLY A 55 11.32 1.99 -12.13
CA GLY A 55 12.55 2.54 -11.57
C GLY A 55 13.80 2.21 -12.39
N GLY A 56 14.96 2.62 -11.89
CA GLY A 56 16.28 2.21 -12.42
C GLY A 56 16.45 2.38 -13.94
N ASP A 57 17.04 1.38 -14.58
CA ASP A 57 17.24 1.30 -16.03
C ASP A 57 15.97 0.95 -16.82
N GLY A 58 14.88 0.60 -16.13
CA GLY A 58 13.60 0.26 -16.73
C GLY A 58 13.52 -1.18 -17.22
N GLN A 59 14.48 -2.03 -16.85
CA GLN A 59 14.44 -3.45 -17.17
C GLN A 59 13.40 -4.17 -16.29
N PRO A 60 12.39 -4.81 -16.91
CA PRO A 60 11.40 -5.56 -16.15
C PRO A 60 11.98 -6.87 -15.63
N ASN A 61 11.40 -7.39 -14.55
CA ASN A 61 11.58 -8.79 -14.20
C ASN A 61 11.06 -9.70 -15.33
N GLU A 62 11.73 -10.83 -15.58
CA GLU A 62 11.39 -11.79 -16.63
C GLU A 62 9.90 -12.21 -16.60
N ASN A 63 9.35 -12.49 -15.42
CA ASN A 63 7.94 -12.90 -15.29
C ASN A 63 6.98 -11.77 -15.71
N LEU A 64 7.31 -10.51 -15.38
CA LEU A 64 6.50 -9.36 -15.81
C LEU A 64 6.67 -9.11 -17.32
N GLY A 65 7.89 -9.23 -17.83
CA GLY A 65 8.19 -9.08 -19.25
C GLY A 65 7.42 -10.08 -20.11
N MET A 66 7.46 -11.36 -19.74
CA MET A 66 6.71 -12.43 -20.40
C MET A 66 5.20 -12.21 -20.32
N GLU A 67 4.66 -11.89 -19.13
CA GLU A 67 3.21 -11.68 -18.98
C GLU A 67 2.70 -10.51 -19.84
N VAL A 68 3.44 -9.40 -19.90
CA VAL A 68 3.08 -8.28 -20.76
C VAL A 68 3.25 -8.65 -22.23
N GLN A 69 4.31 -9.37 -22.59
CA GLN A 69 4.53 -9.83 -23.96
C GLN A 69 3.39 -10.74 -24.43
N GLU A 70 2.97 -11.72 -23.63
CA GLU A 70 1.84 -12.61 -23.95
C GLU A 70 0.55 -11.82 -24.19
N GLY A 71 0.32 -10.78 -23.39
CA GLY A 71 -0.81 -9.87 -23.59
C GLY A 71 -0.70 -9.02 -24.86
N LEU A 72 0.48 -8.48 -25.16
CA LEU A 72 0.70 -7.62 -26.33
C LEU A 72 0.69 -8.41 -27.64
N GLN A 73 1.25 -9.62 -27.66
CA GLN A 73 1.39 -10.43 -28.87
C GLN A 73 0.04 -10.86 -29.49
N LYS A 74 -1.06 -10.79 -28.73
CA LYS A 74 -2.43 -10.97 -29.26
C LYS A 74 -2.82 -9.89 -30.27
N HIS A 75 -2.21 -8.71 -30.19
CA HIS A 75 -2.54 -7.53 -31.01
C HIS A 75 -1.33 -6.99 -31.78
N ALA A 76 -0.11 -7.33 -31.35
CA ALA A 76 1.15 -6.95 -31.97
C ALA A 76 2.10 -8.17 -31.95
N SER A 77 1.89 -9.12 -32.86
CA SER A 77 2.55 -10.44 -32.86
C SER A 77 4.07 -10.41 -32.92
N ALA A 78 4.66 -9.35 -33.46
CA ALA A 78 6.12 -9.16 -33.54
C ALA A 78 6.74 -8.60 -32.25
N PHE A 79 5.94 -8.26 -31.23
CA PHE A 79 6.45 -7.66 -30.01
C PHE A 79 7.31 -8.65 -29.22
N LEU A 80 8.51 -8.22 -28.83
CA LEU A 80 9.41 -8.93 -27.93
C LEU A 80 9.82 -7.98 -26.79
N TYR A 81 9.61 -8.39 -25.54
CA TYR A 81 9.91 -7.52 -24.40
C TYR A 81 11.41 -7.27 -24.25
N GLU A 82 12.26 -8.20 -24.71
CA GLU A 82 13.72 -8.06 -24.69
C GLU A 82 14.19 -6.93 -25.63
N GLU A 83 13.51 -6.73 -26.76
CA GLU A 83 13.82 -5.66 -27.72
C GLU A 83 13.17 -4.33 -27.34
N SER A 84 12.15 -4.35 -26.49
CA SER A 84 11.39 -3.17 -26.06
C SER A 84 11.01 -3.22 -24.58
N PRO A 85 11.98 -3.25 -23.65
CA PRO A 85 11.73 -3.47 -22.22
C PRO A 85 10.94 -2.33 -21.58
N LEU A 86 11.12 -1.10 -22.06
CA LEU A 86 10.41 0.07 -21.56
C LEU A 86 8.90 0.03 -21.84
N ASP A 87 8.46 -0.69 -22.88
CA ASP A 87 7.03 -0.88 -23.19
C ASP A 87 6.33 -1.69 -22.08
N VAL A 88 7.07 -2.59 -21.44
CA VAL A 88 6.58 -3.35 -20.27
C VAL A 88 6.28 -2.41 -19.12
N GLY A 89 7.19 -1.47 -18.82
CA GLY A 89 6.98 -0.44 -17.80
C GLY A 89 5.76 0.45 -18.11
N VAL A 90 5.58 0.86 -19.36
CA VAL A 90 4.40 1.64 -19.80
C VAL A 90 3.10 0.87 -19.58
N CYS A 91 3.02 -0.37 -20.07
CA CYS A 91 1.81 -1.18 -19.95
C CYS A 91 1.52 -1.53 -18.49
N ALA A 92 2.53 -1.95 -17.73
CA ALA A 92 2.37 -2.31 -16.33
C ALA A 92 2.00 -1.10 -15.45
N GLY A 93 2.66 0.04 -15.67
CA GLY A 93 2.37 1.31 -14.99
C GLY A 93 0.93 1.78 -15.24
N LEU A 94 0.44 1.68 -16.47
CA LEU A 94 -0.92 2.11 -16.78
C LEU A 94 -1.99 1.09 -16.39
N ALA A 95 -1.66 -0.20 -16.38
CA ALA A 95 -2.53 -1.24 -15.81
C ALA A 95 -2.72 -1.04 -14.30
N ILE A 96 -1.66 -0.70 -13.55
CA ILE A 96 -1.82 -0.39 -12.14
C ILE A 96 -2.59 0.91 -11.92
N VAL A 97 -2.38 1.95 -12.74
CA VAL A 97 -3.20 3.17 -12.70
C VAL A 97 -4.69 2.88 -12.89
N SER A 98 -5.04 1.95 -13.79
CA SER A 98 -6.42 1.51 -14.00
C SER A 98 -7.03 0.91 -12.73
N ILE A 99 -6.30 0.01 -12.05
CA ILE A 99 -6.72 -0.60 -10.78
C ILE A 99 -6.88 0.47 -9.69
N LEU A 100 -5.92 1.40 -9.59
CA LEU A 100 -5.89 2.41 -8.55
C LEU A 100 -7.00 3.47 -8.71
N ARG A 101 -7.52 3.68 -9.93
CA ARG A 101 -8.63 4.62 -10.20
C ARG A 101 -10.00 4.09 -9.81
N THR A 102 -10.12 2.81 -9.44
CA THR A 102 -11.39 2.25 -8.94
C THR A 102 -11.86 3.00 -7.69
N ALA A 103 -13.17 3.08 -7.43
CA ALA A 103 -13.66 3.77 -6.25
C ALA A 103 -13.16 3.07 -4.96
N PRO A 104 -12.73 3.82 -3.93
CA PRO A 104 -12.42 3.23 -2.63
C PRO A 104 -13.64 2.53 -2.04
N SER A 105 -13.41 1.37 -1.42
CA SER A 105 -14.46 0.69 -0.66
C SER A 105 -14.82 1.48 0.59
N THR A 106 -16.06 1.34 1.06
CA THR A 106 -16.47 1.85 2.37
C THR A 106 -16.20 0.84 3.48
N SER A 107 -15.91 -0.42 3.18
CA SER A 107 -15.66 -1.48 4.16
C SER A 107 -14.46 -2.36 3.79
N GLY A 108 -13.80 -2.94 4.80
CA GLY A 108 -12.56 -3.69 4.62
C GLY A 108 -11.44 -2.93 3.89
N TRP A 109 -10.51 -3.70 3.33
CA TRP A 109 -9.51 -3.23 2.37
C TRP A 109 -9.51 -4.18 1.16
N THR A 110 -9.26 -3.62 -0.01
CA THR A 110 -9.41 -4.28 -1.32
C THR A 110 -8.05 -4.60 -1.95
N THR A 111 -8.02 -5.42 -3.00
CA THR A 111 -6.83 -5.67 -3.83
C THR A 111 -6.15 -4.37 -4.28
N ALA A 112 -6.94 -3.37 -4.67
CA ALA A 112 -6.43 -2.06 -5.07
C ALA A 112 -5.80 -1.28 -3.90
N ASP A 113 -6.22 -1.52 -2.65
CA ASP A 113 -5.63 -0.89 -1.47
C ASP A 113 -4.28 -1.52 -1.13
N VAL A 114 -4.16 -2.85 -1.25
CA VAL A 114 -2.88 -3.57 -1.13
C VAL A 114 -1.88 -3.05 -2.17
N TYR A 115 -2.28 -3.01 -3.44
CA TYR A 115 -1.46 -2.48 -4.54
C TYR A 115 -1.01 -1.05 -4.27
N SER A 116 -1.93 -0.17 -3.86
CA SER A 116 -1.61 1.24 -3.64
C SER A 116 -0.53 1.44 -2.58
N ASN A 117 -0.61 0.72 -1.46
CA ASN A 117 0.35 0.85 -0.38
C ASN A 117 1.70 0.19 -0.74
N ALA A 118 1.66 -0.96 -1.42
CA ALA A 118 2.88 -1.67 -1.81
C ALA A 118 3.68 -0.87 -2.86
N VAL A 119 3.01 -0.38 -3.91
CA VAL A 119 3.61 0.42 -4.97
C VAL A 119 4.08 1.78 -4.42
N TRP A 120 3.29 2.43 -3.56
CA TRP A 120 3.73 3.66 -2.88
C TRP A 120 5.01 3.39 -2.07
N SER A 121 5.02 2.35 -1.24
CA SER A 121 6.17 2.05 -0.39
C SER A 121 7.44 1.79 -1.22
N ALA A 122 7.34 0.99 -2.28
CA ALA A 122 8.45 0.66 -3.16
C ALA A 122 8.95 1.88 -3.97
N LEU A 123 8.07 2.55 -4.70
CA LEU A 123 8.44 3.69 -5.56
C LEU A 123 8.95 4.89 -4.77
N ALA A 124 8.43 5.13 -3.57
CA ALA A 124 8.90 6.24 -2.73
C ALA A 124 10.28 5.99 -2.09
N PHE A 125 10.83 4.77 -2.19
CA PHE A 125 12.18 4.46 -1.72
C PHE A 125 13.22 4.55 -2.85
N GLN A 126 12.78 4.31 -4.07
CA GLN A 126 13.62 4.41 -5.25
C GLN A 126 14.01 5.86 -5.54
N PRO A 127 15.23 6.09 -6.04
CA PRO A 127 15.65 7.41 -6.49
C PRO A 127 14.86 7.83 -7.74
N PRO A 128 14.73 9.15 -7.99
CA PRO A 128 14.18 9.66 -9.24
C PRO A 128 14.94 9.13 -10.46
N VAL A 129 14.21 8.87 -11.55
CA VAL A 129 14.79 8.49 -12.83
C VAL A 129 15.25 9.75 -13.57
N THR A 130 16.41 9.69 -14.22
CA THR A 130 17.00 10.85 -14.92
C THR A 130 16.30 11.21 -16.22
N GLU A 131 15.69 10.23 -16.91
CA GLU A 131 14.94 10.45 -18.14
C GLU A 131 13.53 10.98 -17.80
N GLU A 132 13.22 12.17 -18.31
CA GLU A 132 12.03 12.95 -17.91
C GLU A 132 10.72 12.24 -18.22
N LYS A 133 10.59 11.57 -19.36
CA LYS A 133 9.33 10.91 -19.75
C LYS A 133 9.04 9.70 -18.86
N ARG A 134 10.06 8.90 -18.56
CA ARG A 134 9.98 7.77 -17.63
C ARG A 134 9.69 8.25 -16.21
N GLU A 135 10.37 9.30 -15.75
CA GLU A 135 10.09 9.88 -14.43
C GLU A 135 8.66 10.38 -14.33
N LYS A 136 8.12 10.98 -15.39
CA LYS A 136 6.71 11.41 -15.45
C LYS A 136 5.73 10.24 -15.26
N LEU A 137 5.97 9.10 -15.92
CA LEU A 137 5.17 7.89 -15.71
C LEU A 137 5.31 7.35 -14.28
N ARG A 138 6.55 7.23 -13.78
CA ARG A 138 6.83 6.76 -12.42
C ARG A 138 6.14 7.64 -11.36
N ARG A 139 6.19 8.96 -11.54
CA ARG A 139 5.49 9.95 -10.70
C ARG A 139 3.98 9.84 -10.80
N GLU A 140 3.41 9.64 -11.99
CA GLU A 140 1.95 9.43 -12.13
C GLU A 140 1.49 8.21 -11.31
N VAL A 141 2.24 7.11 -11.36
CA VAL A 141 1.94 5.90 -10.58
C VAL A 141 2.12 6.15 -9.09
N LEU A 142 3.25 6.75 -8.68
CA LEU A 142 3.56 7.04 -7.27
C LEU A 142 2.53 7.97 -6.64
N ASP A 143 2.22 9.09 -7.28
CA ASP A 143 1.34 10.12 -6.75
C ASP A 143 -0.10 9.60 -6.65
N LEU A 144 -0.55 8.82 -7.64
CA LEU A 144 -1.86 8.16 -7.60
C LEU A 144 -1.94 7.08 -6.52
N ALA A 145 -0.88 6.27 -6.36
CA ALA A 145 -0.81 5.25 -5.32
C ALA A 145 -0.92 5.90 -3.93
N GLN A 146 -0.15 6.96 -3.67
CA GLN A 146 -0.21 7.73 -2.44
C GLN A 146 -1.60 8.34 -2.21
N GLN A 147 -2.16 9.03 -3.21
CA GLN A 147 -3.47 9.67 -3.11
C GLN A 147 -4.56 8.64 -2.81
N ARG A 148 -4.55 7.51 -3.51
CA ARG A 148 -5.52 6.44 -3.28
C ARG A 148 -5.38 5.86 -1.87
N SER A 149 -4.17 5.49 -1.44
CA SER A 149 -3.95 4.89 -0.11
C SER A 149 -4.53 5.77 1.00
N ARG A 150 -4.27 7.08 0.94
CA ARG A 150 -4.80 8.06 1.90
C ARG A 150 -6.32 8.19 1.80
N SER A 151 -6.84 8.37 0.59
CA SER A 151 -8.27 8.54 0.35
C SER A 151 -9.07 7.34 0.83
N ALA A 152 -8.60 6.12 0.52
CA ALA A 152 -9.21 4.88 0.97
C ALA A 152 -9.15 4.74 2.49
N ALA A 153 -7.98 4.97 3.10
CA ALA A 153 -7.80 4.89 4.55
C ALA A 153 -8.68 5.90 5.32
N ASN A 154 -8.89 7.10 4.78
CA ASN A 154 -9.82 8.07 5.37
C ASN A 154 -11.27 7.62 5.18
N LYS A 155 -11.64 7.19 3.97
CA LYS A 155 -13.02 6.80 3.63
C LYS A 155 -13.55 5.66 4.49
N VAL A 156 -12.72 4.66 4.73
CA VAL A 156 -13.09 3.48 5.52
C VAL A 156 -13.31 3.78 7.01
N ARG A 157 -12.87 4.95 7.49
CA ARG A 157 -13.07 5.41 8.87
C ARG A 157 -14.27 6.32 9.07
N GLU A 158 -14.98 6.67 7.99
CA GLU A 158 -16.28 7.32 8.11
C GLU A 158 -17.26 6.41 8.84
N ARG A 159 -17.97 7.00 9.81
CA ARG A 159 -19.00 6.31 10.58
C ARG A 159 -20.18 5.98 9.67
N SER A 160 -20.68 4.76 9.80
CA SER A 160 -21.91 4.37 9.13
C SER A 160 -23.10 4.99 9.83
N VAL A 161 -24.05 5.47 9.05
CA VAL A 161 -25.39 5.81 9.55
C VAL A 161 -26.00 4.54 10.13
N VAL A 162 -26.54 4.63 11.34
CA VAL A 162 -27.25 3.52 11.99
C VAL A 162 -28.72 3.61 11.58
N PRO A 163 -29.22 2.72 10.72
CA PRO A 163 -30.63 2.73 10.34
C PRO A 163 -31.50 2.24 11.49
N ASP A 164 -32.76 2.70 11.51
CA ASP A 164 -33.77 2.13 12.39
C ASP A 164 -33.99 0.64 12.10
N MET A 165 -34.39 -0.11 13.13
CA MET A 165 -34.74 -1.52 12.96
C MET A 165 -35.99 -1.62 12.08
N GLY A 166 -35.96 -2.52 11.09
CA GLY A 166 -37.12 -2.82 10.27
C GLY A 166 -38.17 -3.67 10.99
N ASP A 167 -39.33 -3.84 10.36
CA ASP A 167 -40.42 -4.63 10.91
C ASP A 167 -40.07 -6.12 11.02
N LEU A 168 -40.30 -6.69 12.20
CA LEU A 168 -40.17 -8.12 12.45
C LEU A 168 -41.46 -8.83 12.06
N THR A 169 -41.39 -9.69 11.06
CA THR A 169 -42.48 -10.57 10.64
C THR A 169 -42.14 -12.00 11.02
N VAL A 170 -43.06 -12.67 11.70
CA VAL A 170 -42.98 -14.09 12.04
C VAL A 170 -44.09 -14.81 11.30
N THR A 171 -43.72 -15.70 10.39
CA THR A 171 -44.67 -16.49 9.60
C THR A 171 -44.69 -17.91 10.15
N ILE A 172 -45.86 -18.34 10.63
CA ILE A 172 -46.12 -19.69 11.14
C ILE A 172 -46.93 -20.43 10.08
N ALA A 173 -46.35 -21.47 9.46
CA ALA A 173 -47.04 -22.31 8.50
C ALA A 173 -47.84 -23.42 9.22
N GLN A 174 -48.96 -23.87 8.62
CA GLN A 174 -49.79 -24.95 9.17
C GLN A 174 -49.04 -26.29 9.28
N GLU A 175 -48.09 -26.54 8.38
CA GLU A 175 -47.06 -27.59 8.51
C GLU A 175 -45.70 -27.00 8.11
N GLY A 176 -44.76 -26.93 9.05
CA GLY A 176 -43.40 -26.44 8.81
C GLY A 176 -42.81 -25.63 9.96
N ASN A 177 -41.51 -25.37 9.89
CA ASN A 177 -40.83 -24.52 10.87
C ASN A 177 -41.20 -23.04 10.68
N PRO A 178 -41.42 -22.28 11.77
CA PRO A 178 -41.66 -20.84 11.67
C PRO A 178 -40.47 -20.13 11.02
N THR A 179 -40.76 -19.20 10.11
CA THR A 179 -39.74 -18.36 9.46
C THR A 179 -39.84 -16.93 9.96
N THR A 180 -38.71 -16.24 10.08
CA THR A 180 -38.66 -14.86 10.60
C THR A 180 -37.84 -13.96 9.71
N THR A 181 -38.22 -12.69 9.63
CA THR A 181 -37.44 -11.65 8.93
C THR A 181 -36.33 -11.04 9.79
N PHE A 182 -36.02 -11.61 10.97
CA PHE A 182 -35.13 -11.00 11.97
C PHE A 182 -33.80 -10.49 11.40
N LYS A 183 -33.09 -11.30 10.61
CA LYS A 183 -31.82 -10.89 9.99
C LYS A 183 -31.99 -9.69 9.05
N LYS A 184 -33.08 -9.65 8.29
CA LYS A 184 -33.41 -8.53 7.38
C LYS A 184 -33.81 -7.28 8.16
N ALA A 185 -34.57 -7.46 9.24
CA ALA A 185 -35.06 -6.38 10.09
C ALA A 185 -33.95 -5.72 10.92
N THR A 186 -32.96 -6.49 11.37
CA THR A 186 -31.94 -6.00 12.35
C THR A 186 -30.51 -5.95 11.80
N GLY A 187 -30.23 -6.63 10.68
CA GLY A 187 -28.87 -6.84 10.18
C GLY A 187 -28.13 -5.53 9.92
N GLY A 188 -28.74 -4.59 9.19
CA GLY A 188 -28.11 -3.31 8.86
C GLY A 188 -27.77 -2.47 10.09
N THR A 189 -28.67 -2.43 11.08
CA THR A 189 -28.46 -1.72 12.34
C THR A 189 -27.32 -2.36 13.15
N ILE A 190 -27.31 -3.70 13.28
CA ILE A 190 -26.27 -4.43 14.03
C ILE A 190 -24.90 -4.27 13.36
N GLU A 191 -24.84 -4.37 12.03
CA GLU A 191 -23.59 -4.21 11.27
C GLU A 191 -23.03 -2.78 11.40
N ALA A 192 -23.88 -1.76 11.27
CA ALA A 192 -23.47 -0.37 11.46
C ALA A 192 -22.93 -0.11 12.87
N LEU A 193 -23.61 -0.61 13.92
CA LEU A 193 -23.16 -0.47 15.30
C LEU A 193 -21.83 -1.18 15.56
N ARG A 194 -21.67 -2.42 15.09
CA ARG A 194 -20.41 -3.18 15.25
C ARG A 194 -19.23 -2.50 14.54
N ARG A 195 -19.48 -2.00 13.33
CA ARG A 195 -18.48 -1.26 12.56
C ARG A 195 -18.05 0.02 13.29
N ASN A 196 -19.01 0.84 13.72
CA ASN A 196 -18.72 2.08 14.42
C ASN A 196 -17.97 1.81 15.73
N ALA A 197 -18.39 0.82 16.52
CA ALA A 197 -17.70 0.44 17.75
C ALA A 197 -16.24 -0.04 17.50
N THR A 198 -15.99 -0.71 16.37
CA THR A 198 -14.64 -1.14 15.98
C THR A 198 -13.74 0.06 15.68
N LEU A 199 -14.29 1.09 15.01
CA LEU A 199 -13.60 2.33 14.72
C LEU A 199 -13.34 3.14 16.01
N ASP A 200 -14.34 3.27 16.88
CA ASP A 200 -14.20 3.93 18.18
C ASP A 200 -13.09 3.26 19.01
N ARG A 201 -13.02 1.93 18.96
CA ARG A 201 -11.98 1.18 19.66
C ARG A 201 -10.57 1.46 19.12
N GLU A 202 -10.41 1.60 17.80
CA GLU A 202 -9.13 2.02 17.19
C GLU A 202 -8.72 3.40 17.66
N GLU A 203 -9.64 4.36 17.60
CA GLU A 203 -9.38 5.73 18.03
C GLU A 203 -9.03 5.83 19.53
N LEU A 204 -9.72 5.07 20.39
CA LEU A 204 -9.41 5.00 21.82
C LEU A 204 -8.05 4.34 22.09
N ASP A 205 -7.74 3.22 21.42
CA ASP A 205 -6.44 2.56 21.56
C ASP A 205 -5.30 3.52 21.15
N PHE A 206 -5.49 4.29 20.07
CA PHE A 206 -4.56 5.34 19.64
C PHE A 206 -4.45 6.49 20.63
N LEU A 207 -5.58 6.99 21.15
CA LEU A 207 -5.58 8.06 22.15
C LEU A 207 -4.77 7.65 23.39
N TRP A 208 -4.98 6.44 23.89
CA TRP A 208 -4.23 5.93 25.03
C TRP A 208 -2.74 5.77 24.73
N TRP A 209 -2.38 5.31 23.54
CA TRP A 209 -0.98 5.25 23.11
C TRP A 209 -0.33 6.64 23.07
N VAL A 210 -1.04 7.64 22.53
CA VAL A 210 -0.56 9.03 22.48
C VAL A 210 -0.33 9.60 23.88
N LEU A 211 -1.32 9.45 24.77
CA LEU A 211 -1.30 10.00 26.14
C LEU A 211 -0.24 9.34 27.04
N LEU A 212 0.09 8.07 26.82
CA LEU A 212 1.07 7.35 27.65
C LEU A 212 2.49 7.93 27.54
N ASN A 213 2.80 8.62 26.43
CA ASN A 213 4.11 9.22 26.14
C ASN A 213 5.31 8.29 26.41
N ARG A 214 5.13 6.98 26.23
CA ARG A 214 6.11 5.94 26.50
C ARG A 214 6.03 4.87 25.41
N SER A 215 7.18 4.48 24.87
CA SER A 215 7.27 3.34 23.97
C SER A 215 7.05 2.05 24.76
N ARG A 216 6.10 1.23 24.32
CA ARG A 216 5.85 -0.11 24.89
C ARG A 216 6.84 -1.14 24.33
N LEU A 217 7.29 -0.99 23.09
CA LEU A 217 8.30 -1.85 22.46
C LEU A 217 9.67 -1.66 23.11
N LEU A 218 10.12 -0.41 23.26
CA LEU A 218 11.44 -0.07 23.79
C LEU A 218 11.42 0.17 25.31
N LYS A 219 10.25 0.07 25.94
CA LYS A 219 10.02 0.18 27.39
C LYS A 219 10.63 1.44 28.02
N ARG A 220 10.65 2.58 27.32
CA ARG A 220 11.19 3.86 27.82
C ARG A 220 10.37 5.08 27.39
N PRO A 221 10.45 6.22 28.11
CA PRO A 221 9.75 7.44 27.73
C PRO A 221 10.11 7.89 26.31
N ILE A 222 9.11 8.37 25.57
CA ILE A 222 9.27 8.82 24.18
C ILE A 222 10.31 9.96 24.11
N GLY A 223 10.23 10.93 25.01
CA GLY A 223 11.18 12.06 25.07
C GLY A 223 12.62 11.70 25.47
N ALA A 224 12.89 10.49 25.94
CA ALA A 224 14.24 10.05 26.32
C ALA A 224 15.03 9.42 25.16
N MET A 225 14.41 9.28 23.98
CA MET A 225 15.03 8.67 22.80
C MET A 225 15.51 9.74 21.83
N ALA A 226 16.57 9.44 21.08
CA ALA A 226 16.98 10.27 19.95
C ALA A 226 15.83 10.39 18.94
N GLU A 227 15.66 11.56 18.34
CA GLU A 227 14.50 11.88 17.49
C GLU A 227 14.26 10.87 16.35
N PRO A 228 15.28 10.43 15.57
CA PRO A 228 15.05 9.43 14.51
C PRO A 228 14.55 8.08 15.05
N LEU A 229 15.16 7.58 16.14
CA LEU A 229 14.74 6.35 16.81
C LEU A 229 13.30 6.49 17.35
N ARG A 230 13.01 7.60 18.03
CA ARG A 230 11.69 7.92 18.58
C ARG A 230 10.62 7.87 17.50
N LEU A 231 10.87 8.48 16.35
CA LEU A 231 9.91 8.59 15.25
C LEU A 231 9.70 7.25 14.54
N VAL A 232 10.75 6.49 14.25
CA VAL A 232 10.63 5.15 13.66
C VAL A 232 9.91 4.19 14.60
N ALA A 233 10.30 4.17 15.88
CA ALA A 233 9.62 3.36 16.89
C ALA A 233 8.14 3.75 17.02
N SER A 234 7.82 5.05 16.99
CA SER A 234 6.44 5.52 17.03
C SER A 234 5.62 5.09 15.82
N GLY A 235 6.20 5.10 14.61
CA GLY A 235 5.55 4.60 13.40
C GLY A 235 5.22 3.10 13.49
N ILE A 236 6.18 2.29 13.94
CA ILE A 236 5.99 0.83 14.12
C ILE A 236 4.97 0.53 15.22
N GLU A 237 5.05 1.23 16.35
CA GLU A 237 4.08 1.06 17.45
C GLU A 237 2.66 1.48 17.04
N ALA A 238 2.52 2.63 16.39
CA ALA A 238 1.24 3.11 15.89
C ALA A 238 0.60 2.07 14.96
N ALA A 239 1.39 1.46 14.07
CA ALA A 239 0.90 0.39 13.21
C ALA A 239 0.29 -0.79 14.00
N SER A 240 0.82 -1.12 15.18
CA SER A 240 0.30 -2.20 16.02
C SER A 240 -1.10 -1.93 16.61
N HIS A 241 -1.55 -0.68 16.60
CA HIS A 241 -2.88 -0.28 17.06
C HIS A 241 -3.92 -0.20 15.93
N LEU A 242 -3.47 -0.25 14.67
CA LEU A 242 -4.33 -0.14 13.51
C LEU A 242 -5.12 -1.44 13.26
N ARG A 243 -6.39 -1.27 12.90
CA ARG A 243 -7.28 -2.31 12.33
C ARG A 243 -7.48 -2.10 10.82
N ARG A 244 -7.04 -0.97 10.29
CA ARG A 244 -7.06 -0.61 8.86
C ARG A 244 -5.77 0.14 8.51
N LEU A 245 -5.42 0.19 7.23
CA LEU A 245 -4.26 0.96 6.73
C LEU A 245 -4.22 2.41 7.28
N PRO A 246 -3.04 3.00 7.48
CA PRO A 246 -2.91 4.30 8.12
C PRO A 246 -3.57 5.43 7.30
N ALA A 247 -4.39 6.22 7.98
CA ALA A 247 -4.98 7.46 7.47
C ALA A 247 -4.13 8.69 7.85
N ASP A 248 -4.42 9.86 7.28
CA ASP A 248 -3.66 11.10 7.50
C ASP A 248 -3.53 11.46 8.99
N LEU A 249 -4.63 11.31 9.76
CA LEU A 249 -4.61 11.53 11.20
C LEU A 249 -3.54 10.70 11.92
N HIS A 250 -3.29 9.45 11.50
CA HIS A 250 -2.30 8.60 12.13
C HIS A 250 -0.88 9.06 11.81
N HIS A 251 -0.66 9.56 10.59
CA HIS A 251 0.60 10.20 10.24
C HIS A 251 0.85 11.43 11.12
N ASP A 252 -0.14 12.32 11.26
CA ASP A 252 -0.02 13.51 12.11
C ASP A 252 0.26 13.14 13.58
N LEU A 253 -0.42 12.11 14.09
CA LEU A 253 -0.19 11.62 15.45
C LEU A 253 1.20 11.02 15.63
N VAL A 254 1.75 10.29 14.65
CA VAL A 254 3.13 9.78 14.70
C VAL A 254 4.14 10.94 14.66
N LEU A 255 3.86 11.99 13.89
CA LEU A 255 4.72 13.15 13.71
C LEU A 255 4.60 14.21 14.81
N ARG A 256 3.69 14.02 15.78
CA ARG A 256 3.43 15.00 16.87
C ARG A 256 4.65 15.39 17.70
N THR A 257 5.69 14.55 17.71
CA THR A 257 6.94 14.78 18.45
C THR A 257 8.11 15.13 17.52
N VAL A 258 7.88 15.57 16.29
CA VAL A 258 8.96 16.08 15.43
C VAL A 258 9.46 17.41 16.01
N GLU A 259 10.78 17.60 16.04
CA GLU A 259 11.42 18.81 16.56
C GLU A 259 12.47 19.35 15.59
N LYS A 260 13.62 18.66 15.45
CA LYS A 260 14.71 19.10 14.56
C LYS A 260 14.56 18.57 13.14
N ASP A 261 13.86 17.44 12.99
CA ASP A 261 13.64 16.74 11.73
C ASP A 261 14.93 16.52 10.90
N PRO A 262 15.98 15.92 11.47
CA PRO A 262 17.26 15.75 10.79
C PRO A 262 17.12 14.88 9.53
N GLU A 263 17.98 15.13 8.54
CA GLU A 263 18.05 14.32 7.33
C GLU A 263 19.10 13.21 7.47
N LEU A 264 18.66 11.97 7.29
CA LEU A 264 19.51 10.78 7.37
C LEU A 264 19.32 9.91 6.14
N ASP A 265 20.40 9.31 5.65
CA ASP A 265 20.31 8.13 4.78
C ASP A 265 19.96 6.88 5.60
N LEU A 266 19.71 5.74 4.93
CA LEU A 266 19.32 4.51 5.62
C LEU A 266 20.43 3.99 6.56
N LYS A 267 21.70 4.16 6.19
CA LYS A 267 22.84 3.69 6.99
C LYS A 267 22.98 4.52 8.27
N GLU A 268 22.90 5.85 8.15
CA GLU A 268 22.87 6.79 9.26
C GLU A 268 21.69 6.48 10.20
N LEU A 269 20.50 6.24 9.65
CA LEU A 269 19.31 5.88 10.42
C LEU A 269 19.49 4.58 11.21
N ILE A 270 19.93 3.51 10.55
CA ILE A 270 20.17 2.21 11.22
C ILE A 270 21.27 2.35 12.28
N GLY A 271 22.28 3.18 12.04
CA GLY A 271 23.31 3.52 13.03
C GLY A 271 22.75 4.22 14.27
N VAL A 272 21.82 5.16 14.11
CA VAL A 272 21.14 5.84 15.23
C VAL A 272 20.22 4.90 16.00
N ILE A 273 19.55 3.97 15.31
CA ILE A 273 18.66 2.98 15.95
C ILE A 273 19.49 1.94 16.74
N GLY A 274 20.63 1.53 16.21
CA GLY A 274 21.54 0.60 16.89
C GLY A 274 20.86 -0.72 17.27
N GLU A 275 21.14 -1.21 18.49
CA GLU A 275 20.66 -2.52 18.98
C GLU A 275 19.14 -2.59 19.19
N ASP A 276 18.46 -1.44 19.29
CA ASP A 276 17.00 -1.39 19.43
C ASP A 276 16.28 -1.99 18.22
N ARG A 277 16.97 -2.09 17.07
CA ARG A 277 16.46 -2.75 15.87
C ARG A 277 15.94 -4.17 16.15
N THR A 278 16.54 -4.89 17.09
CA THR A 278 16.13 -6.27 17.43
C THR A 278 14.74 -6.29 18.07
N LEU A 279 14.45 -5.32 18.94
CA LEU A 279 13.14 -5.18 19.58
C LEU A 279 12.09 -4.70 18.58
N LEU A 280 12.47 -3.78 17.68
CA LEU A 280 11.59 -3.31 16.61
C LEU A 280 11.28 -4.43 15.60
N ALA A 281 12.27 -5.22 15.19
CA ALA A 281 12.10 -6.32 14.25
C ALA A 281 11.19 -7.44 14.78
N ALA A 282 11.14 -7.63 16.09
CA ALA A 282 10.28 -8.62 16.72
C ALA A 282 8.78 -8.27 16.68
N SER A 283 8.40 -7.04 16.30
CA SER A 283 7.00 -6.60 16.33
C SER A 283 6.24 -6.80 15.02
N PHE A 284 6.88 -7.35 13.99
CA PHE A 284 6.29 -7.55 12.66
C PHE A 284 6.73 -8.88 12.03
N ASN A 285 6.07 -9.27 10.94
CA ASN A 285 6.35 -10.53 10.25
C ASN A 285 7.63 -10.41 9.41
N ALA A 286 8.76 -10.85 9.97
CA ALA A 286 10.08 -10.78 9.37
C ALA A 286 10.24 -11.64 8.11
N SER A 287 9.53 -12.76 7.98
CA SER A 287 9.64 -13.60 6.76
C SER A 287 9.01 -12.88 5.56
N ARG A 288 7.82 -12.27 5.74
CA ARG A 288 7.19 -11.45 4.69
C ARG A 288 8.06 -10.27 4.28
N VAL A 289 8.72 -9.63 5.24
CA VAL A 289 9.65 -8.52 4.98
C VAL A 289 10.86 -8.99 4.18
N ALA A 290 11.36 -10.19 4.44
CA ALA A 290 12.45 -10.79 3.67
C ALA A 290 12.01 -11.14 2.24
N ASP A 291 10.81 -11.72 2.09
CA ASP A 291 10.25 -12.13 0.79
C ASP A 291 9.94 -10.93 -0.12
N HIS A 292 9.62 -9.77 0.47
CA HIS A 292 9.21 -8.55 -0.24
C HIS A 292 10.04 -7.33 0.16
N SER A 293 11.37 -7.47 0.16
CA SER A 293 12.30 -6.44 0.64
C SER A 293 12.20 -5.09 -0.09
N SER A 294 11.71 -5.06 -1.33
CA SER A 294 11.55 -3.80 -2.08
C SER A 294 10.27 -3.05 -1.72
N VAL A 295 9.24 -3.76 -1.22
CA VAL A 295 8.06 -3.13 -0.58
C VAL A 295 8.36 -2.69 0.84
N PHE A 296 9.20 -3.42 1.56
CA PHE A 296 9.51 -3.18 2.98
C PHE A 296 10.98 -2.79 3.22
N PRO A 297 11.56 -1.79 2.52
CA PRO A 297 12.99 -1.52 2.59
C PRO A 297 13.45 -1.11 4.00
N LEU A 298 12.65 -0.34 4.75
CA LEU A 298 13.00 0.05 6.11
C LEU A 298 12.89 -1.13 7.08
N LEU A 299 11.79 -1.88 7.06
CA LEU A 299 11.64 -3.04 7.95
C LEU A 299 12.67 -4.13 7.63
N HIS A 300 13.03 -4.29 6.36
CA HIS A 300 14.07 -5.23 5.93
C HIS A 300 15.43 -4.83 6.48
N ALA A 301 15.77 -3.53 6.43
CA ALA A 301 17.00 -3.01 7.02
C ALA A 301 17.02 -3.17 8.55
N LEU A 302 15.90 -2.96 9.24
CA LEU A 302 15.81 -3.20 10.69
C LEU A 302 16.05 -4.67 11.04
N THR A 303 15.51 -5.59 10.24
CA THR A 303 15.62 -7.04 10.46
C THR A 303 17.02 -7.57 10.17
N THR A 304 17.60 -7.16 9.03
CA THR A 304 18.83 -7.77 8.51
C THR A 304 20.09 -6.94 8.76
N GLY A 305 19.95 -5.65 9.05
CA GLY A 305 21.06 -4.69 9.08
C GLY A 305 21.61 -4.33 7.69
N LYS A 306 21.04 -4.86 6.60
CA LYS A 306 21.47 -4.55 5.23
C LYS A 306 20.94 -3.17 4.81
N VAL A 307 21.84 -2.36 4.25
CA VAL A 307 21.57 -0.96 3.88
C VAL A 307 21.99 -0.66 2.43
N ASP A 308 22.15 -1.69 1.61
CA ASP A 308 22.63 -1.66 0.22
C ASP A 308 21.49 -1.65 -0.82
N ALA A 309 20.24 -1.47 -0.39
CA ALA A 309 19.10 -1.36 -1.30
C ALA A 309 19.14 -0.08 -2.16
N THR A 310 18.64 -0.16 -3.39
CA THR A 310 18.52 1.00 -4.28
C THR A 310 17.73 2.13 -3.63
N GLY A 311 18.34 3.32 -3.52
CA GLY A 311 17.76 4.48 -2.84
C GLY A 311 18.10 4.59 -1.34
N SER A 312 18.90 3.67 -0.79
CA SER A 312 19.35 3.71 0.61
C SER A 312 20.24 4.91 0.93
N GLY A 313 21.02 5.39 -0.05
CA GLY A 313 21.91 6.54 0.09
C GLY A 313 21.21 7.90 -0.01
N GLU A 314 19.91 7.93 -0.36
CA GLU A 314 19.17 9.19 -0.37
C GLU A 314 18.84 9.64 1.05
N LYS A 315 19.27 10.85 1.39
CA LYS A 315 18.93 11.47 2.66
C LYS A 315 17.46 11.85 2.69
N ARG A 316 16.80 11.48 3.78
CA ARG A 316 15.38 11.78 4.04
C ARG A 316 15.24 12.30 5.46
N LYS A 317 14.31 13.24 5.62
CA LYS A 317 13.90 13.74 6.92
C LYS A 317 13.43 12.61 7.84
N ALA A 318 13.69 12.76 9.14
CA ALA A 318 13.25 11.79 10.15
C ALA A 318 11.73 11.60 10.14
N SER A 319 10.96 12.65 9.84
CA SER A 319 9.51 12.61 9.61
C SER A 319 9.12 11.70 8.44
N THR A 320 9.87 11.73 7.33
CA THR A 320 9.67 10.81 6.19
C THR A 320 9.94 9.37 6.58
N TRP A 321 10.99 9.11 7.36
CA TRP A 321 11.26 7.78 7.91
C TRP A 321 10.16 7.29 8.85
N ALA A 322 9.58 8.17 9.66
CA ALA A 322 8.44 7.86 10.53
C ALA A 322 7.20 7.45 9.71
N GLY A 323 6.88 8.23 8.67
CA GLY A 323 5.78 7.94 7.76
C GLY A 323 5.95 6.61 7.03
N ARG A 324 7.19 6.32 6.59
CA ARG A 324 7.56 5.03 6.00
C ARG A 324 7.42 3.89 7.00
N ALA A 325 7.91 4.05 8.23
CA ALA A 325 7.76 3.05 9.28
C ALA A 325 6.29 2.72 9.54
N LEU A 326 5.42 3.74 9.61
CA LEU A 326 3.98 3.56 9.75
C LEU A 326 3.35 2.84 8.54
N LEU A 327 3.72 3.23 7.32
CA LEU A 327 3.21 2.62 6.09
C LEU A 327 3.62 1.15 5.98
N GLU A 328 4.91 0.86 6.12
CA GLU A 328 5.46 -0.49 5.98
C GLU A 328 4.95 -1.42 7.09
N ALA A 329 4.99 -0.98 8.36
CA ALA A 329 4.48 -1.79 9.47
C ALA A 329 2.96 -1.95 9.41
N GLY A 330 2.24 -0.91 8.97
CA GLY A 330 0.79 -0.96 8.77
C GLY A 330 0.43 -1.98 7.69
N LEU A 331 1.05 -1.91 6.51
CA LEU A 331 0.85 -2.87 5.43
C LEU A 331 1.23 -4.29 5.88
N ASN A 332 2.40 -4.47 6.50
CA ASN A 332 2.85 -5.78 6.99
C ASN A 332 1.82 -6.41 7.94
N ARG A 333 1.30 -5.64 8.90
CA ARG A 333 0.26 -6.11 9.83
C ARG A 333 -1.06 -6.45 9.13
N MET A 334 -1.50 -5.62 8.19
CA MET A 334 -2.77 -5.87 7.48
C MET A 334 -2.69 -7.16 6.67
N CYS A 335 -1.51 -7.52 6.13
CA CYS A 335 -1.31 -8.79 5.45
C CYS A 335 -1.57 -10.02 6.35
N ASP A 336 -1.37 -9.93 7.68
CA ASP A 336 -1.71 -11.02 8.61
C ASP A 336 -3.22 -11.19 8.82
N GLN A 337 -3.99 -10.13 8.58
CA GLN A 337 -5.45 -10.13 8.75
C GLN A 337 -6.18 -10.59 7.47
N GLY A 338 -5.49 -10.72 6.34
CA GLY A 338 -6.06 -11.11 5.05
C GLY A 338 -6.96 -10.03 4.44
N ILE A 339 -7.40 -10.24 3.20
CA ILE A 339 -8.40 -9.36 2.53
C ILE A 339 -9.77 -9.64 3.17
N MET A 340 -10.00 -9.09 4.36
CA MET A 340 -11.27 -9.23 5.06
C MET A 340 -12.20 -8.04 4.79
N LYS A 341 -13.47 -8.38 4.52
CA LYS A 341 -14.61 -7.48 4.69
C LYS A 341 -14.83 -7.29 6.19
N LEU A 342 -14.18 -6.30 6.79
CA LEU A 342 -14.56 -5.78 8.11
C LEU A 342 -15.74 -4.84 7.99
#